data_AF-A0A520IKH4-F1
#
_entry.id   AF-A0A520IKH4-F1
#
_cell.length_a   1.000
_cell.length_b   1.000
_cell.length_c   1.000
_cell.angle_alpha   90.00
_cell.angle_beta   90.00
_cell.angle_gamma   90.00
#
_symmetry.space_group_name_H-M   'P 1'
#
loop_
_entity.id
_entity.type
_entity.pdbx_description
1 polymer ?
#
loop_
_entity_poly.entity_id
_entity_poly.type
_entity_poly.pdbx_seq_one_letter_code
_entity_poly.pdbx_strand_id
1 'polypeptide(L)' 'TSPEDRHSLVPKAIHIKKNAWIGAGTIILPGVTIGENAVVAAGAVVSRDVAPNTIVGGVPAKFIKNI' A
#
# COMPACT_ATOMS: atom_id res chain seq x y z
N THR A 1 -1.94 22.23 -3.43
CA THR A 1 -3.19 22.13 -4.20
C THR A 1 -4.09 23.25 -3.78
N SER A 2 -4.39 24.16 -4.70
CA SER A 2 -5.38 25.21 -4.49
C SER A 2 -6.78 24.57 -4.30
N PRO A 3 -7.74 25.22 -3.63
CA PRO A 3 -9.07 24.66 -3.39
C PRO A 3 -9.76 24.06 -4.63
N GLU A 4 -9.57 24.70 -5.79
CA GLU A 4 -10.05 24.30 -7.11
C GLU A 4 -9.50 22.95 -7.59
N ASP A 5 -8.28 22.58 -7.20
CA ASP A 5 -7.63 21.35 -7.65
C ASP A 5 -7.89 20.15 -6.72
N ARG A 6 -8.67 20.31 -5.64
CA ARG A 6 -8.93 19.22 -4.68
C ARG A 6 -9.69 18.04 -5.29
N HIS A 7 -10.41 18.28 -6.38
CA HIS A 7 -11.11 17.24 -7.14
C HIS A 7 -10.18 16.46 -8.08
N SER A 8 -8.98 16.98 -8.35
CA SER A 8 -8.04 16.37 -9.27
C SER A 8 -7.28 15.24 -8.58
N LEU A 9 -7.44 14.02 -9.09
CA LEU A 9 -6.56 12.91 -8.73
C LEU A 9 -5.20 13.13 -9.38
N VAL A 10 -4.12 12.97 -8.61
CA VAL A 10 -2.74 12.91 -9.14
C VAL A 10 -2.36 11.43 -9.24
N PRO A 11 -2.58 10.76 -10.39
CA PRO A 11 -2.27 9.35 -10.54
C PRO A 11 -0.75 9.15 -10.51
N LYS A 12 -0.34 8.08 -9.82
CA LYS A 12 1.03 7.55 -9.83
C LYS A 12 0.94 6.04 -9.89
N ALA A 13 1.82 5.42 -10.67
CA ALA A 13 1.86 3.98 -10.82
C ALA A 13 2.03 3.28 -9.47
N ILE A 14 1.31 2.18 -9.27
CA ILE A 14 1.45 1.30 -8.11
C ILE A 14 2.23 0.08 -8.59
N HIS A 15 3.28 -0.29 -7.86
CA HIS A 15 4.12 -1.43 -8.20
C HIS A 15 3.89 -2.55 -7.20
N ILE A 16 3.34 -3.68 -7.65
CA ILE A 16 3.19 -4.88 -6.84
C ILE A 16 4.24 -5.88 -7.31
N LYS A 17 5.24 -6.17 -6.46
CA LYS A 17 6.31 -7.10 -6.80
C LYS A 17 5.84 -8.56 -6.71
N LYS A 18 6.68 -9.45 -7.22
CA LYS A 18 6.44 -10.89 -7.27
C LYS A 18 6.04 -11.45 -5.90
N ASN A 19 5.10 -12.40 -5.90
CA ASN A 19 4.61 -13.10 -4.70
C ASN A 19 4.03 -12.21 -3.58
N ALA A 20 3.82 -10.90 -3.81
CA ALA A 20 3.13 -10.06 -2.84
C ALA A 20 1.68 -10.55 -2.69
N TRP A 21 1.22 -10.66 -1.45
CA TRP A 21 -0.15 -11.06 -1.15
C TRP A 21 -0.95 -9.88 -0.60
N ILE A 22 -2.03 -9.54 -1.29
CA ILE A 22 -2.92 -8.43 -0.93
C ILE A 22 -4.20 -8.97 -0.32
N GLY A 23 -4.42 -8.67 0.97
CA GLY A 23 -5.64 -9.02 1.68
C GLY A 23 -6.86 -8.31 1.11
N ALA A 24 -8.03 -8.93 1.26
CA ALA A 24 -9.29 -8.38 0.75
C ALA A 24 -9.58 -6.99 1.34
N GLY A 25 -10.12 -6.08 0.51
CA GLY A 25 -10.48 -4.73 0.94
C GLY A 25 -9.29 -3.80 1.25
N THR A 26 -8.07 -4.17 0.87
CA THR A 26 -6.90 -3.28 0.97
C THR A 26 -7.06 -2.06 0.07
N ILE A 27 -6.70 -0.88 0.57
CA ILE A 27 -6.60 0.37 -0.18
C ILE A 27 -5.12 0.73 -0.32
N ILE A 28 -4.61 0.86 -1.54
CA ILE A 28 -3.22 1.25 -1.83
C ILE A 28 -3.21 2.64 -2.46
N LEU A 29 -2.50 3.59 -1.84
CA LEU A 29 -2.41 4.96 -2.33
C LEU A 29 -1.49 5.08 -3.57
N PRO A 30 -1.71 6.08 -4.44
CA PRO A 30 -0.91 6.28 -5.65
C PRO A 30 0.59 6.39 -5.36
N GLY A 31 1.42 5.70 -6.14
CA GLY A 31 2.88 5.76 -6.06
C GLY A 31 3.52 4.77 -5.10
N VAL A 32 2.73 3.94 -4.42
CA VAL A 32 3.24 2.92 -3.48
C VAL A 32 3.84 1.72 -4.22
N THR A 33 4.94 1.22 -3.70
CA THR A 33 5.54 -0.06 -4.05
C THR A 33 5.34 -1.10 -2.95
N ILE A 34 4.76 -2.24 -3.31
CA ILE A 34 4.64 -3.42 -2.44
C ILE A 34 5.82 -4.35 -2.73
N GLY A 35 6.63 -4.62 -1.70
CA GLY A 35 7.82 -5.46 -1.76
C GLY A 35 7.55 -6.91 -2.17
N GLU A 36 8.59 -7.60 -2.64
CA GLU A 36 8.52 -9.02 -3.00
C GLU A 36 8.20 -9.87 -1.76
N ASN A 37 7.32 -10.87 -1.94
CA ASN A 37 6.76 -11.71 -0.87
C ASN A 37 6.04 -10.93 0.25
N ALA A 38 5.82 -9.62 0.15
CA ALA A 38 5.18 -8.86 1.22
C ALA A 38 3.70 -9.23 1.36
N VAL A 39 3.19 -9.20 2.59
CA VAL A 39 1.78 -9.48 2.90
C VAL A 39 1.12 -8.22 3.43
N VAL A 40 0.03 -7.80 2.79
CA VAL A 40 -0.82 -6.71 3.25
C VAL A 40 -2.09 -7.30 3.85
N ALA A 41 -2.34 -7.07 5.13
CA ALA A 41 -3.52 -7.58 5.83
C ALA A 41 -4.82 -7.00 5.25
N ALA A 42 -5.92 -7.76 5.39
CA ALA A 42 -7.24 -7.32 4.93
C ALA A 42 -7.65 -5.97 5.56
N GLY A 43 -8.28 -5.11 4.75
CA GLY A 43 -8.74 -3.78 5.18
C GLY A 43 -7.64 -2.76 5.47
N ALA A 44 -6.37 -3.04 5.13
CA ALA A 44 -5.28 -2.09 5.36
C ALA A 44 -5.31 -0.91 4.39
N VAL A 45 -4.90 0.28 4.86
CA VAL A 45 -4.70 1.48 4.03
C VAL A 45 -3.21 1.76 3.91
N VAL A 46 -2.62 1.39 2.78
CA VAL A 46 -1.19 1.48 2.51
C VAL A 46 -0.85 2.85 1.92
N SER A 47 -0.23 3.70 2.75
CA SER A 47 0.17 5.07 2.40
C SER A 47 1.65 5.26 2.10
N ARG A 48 2.46 4.20 2.25
CA ARG A 48 3.92 4.19 2.07
C ARG A 48 4.36 2.85 1.52
N ASP A 49 5.55 2.81 0.94
CA ASP A 49 6.14 1.58 0.43
C ASP A 49 6.25 0.49 1.50
N VAL A 50 6.01 -0.75 1.08
CA VAL A 50 6.08 -1.93 1.93
C VAL A 50 7.37 -2.68 1.62
N ALA A 51 8.18 -2.93 2.66
CA ALA A 51 9.43 -3.65 2.50
C ALA A 51 9.20 -5.13 2.09
N PRO A 52 10.10 -5.74 1.30
CA PRO A 52 10.03 -7.16 0.98
C PRO A 52 10.03 -8.05 2.22
N ASN A 53 9.40 -9.23 2.15
CA ASN A 53 9.33 -10.22 3.24
C ASN A 53 8.76 -9.69 4.56
N THR A 54 7.87 -8.69 4.50
CA THR A 54 7.20 -8.13 5.68
C THR A 54 5.69 -8.29 5.62
N ILE A 55 5.07 -8.31 6.79
CA ILE A 55 3.61 -8.26 6.95
C ILE A 55 3.25 -6.87 7.47
N VAL A 56 2.34 -6.18 6.79
CA VAL A 56 1.80 -4.87 7.19
C VAL A 56 0.28 -4.92 7.34
N GLY A 57 -0.29 -4.08 8.19
CA GLY A 57 -1.75 -3.98 8.35
C GLY A 57 -2.21 -2.73 9.12
N GLY A 58 -3.52 -2.48 9.07
CA GLY A 58 -4.17 -1.35 9.76
C GLY A 58 -4.39 -0.10 8.90
N VAL A 59 -4.93 0.95 9.52
CA VAL A 59 -5.23 2.25 8.90
C VAL A 59 -4.63 3.37 9.76
N PRO A 60 -3.47 3.95 9.39
CA PRO A 60 -2.61 3.57 8.25
C PRO A 60 -1.90 2.23 8.47
N ALA A 61 -1.51 1.58 7.37
CA ALA A 61 -0.78 0.32 7.40
C ALA A 61 0.57 0.48 8.12
N LYS A 62 0.83 -0.38 9.10
CA LYS A 62 2.08 -0.43 9.87
C LYS A 62 2.69 -1.82 9.79
N PHE A 63 4.01 -1.88 9.94
CA PHE A 63 4.74 -3.13 10.10
C PHE A 63 4.19 -3.93 11.29
N ILE A 64 3.97 -5.22 11.07
CA ILE A 64 3.53 -6.18 12.09
C ILE A 64 4.69 -7.12 12.42
N LYS A 65 5.22 -7.83 11.43
CA LYS A 65 6.33 -8.78 11.59
C LYS A 65 7.00 -9.12 10.26
N ASN A 66 8.13 -9.81 10.33
CA ASN A 66 8.76 -10.46 9.18
C ASN A 66 8.09 -11.80 8.85
N ILE A 67 8.29 -12.25 7.61
CA ILE A 67 7.85 -13.56 7.09
C ILE A 67 8.95 -14.58 7.32
#